data_AF-W0REJ2-F1
#
_entry.id   AF-W0REJ2-F1
#
_cell.length_a   1.000
_cell.length_b   1.000
_cell.length_c   1.000
_cell.angle_alpha   90.00
_cell.angle_beta   90.00
_cell.angle_gamma   90.00
#
_symmetry.space_group_name_H-M   'P 1'
#
loop_
_entity.id
_entity.type
_entity.pdbx_description
1 polymer ?
#
loop_
_entity_poly.entity_id
_entity_poly.type
_entity_poly.pdbx_seq_one_letter_code
_entity_poly.pdbx_strand_id
1 'polypeptide(L)'
;MNSRRVSLLAVLLLAPAAPALAQTVIVTSPNGMVWSDGSPRYTVPFAYDQWLPSNLGGTDAQGVAGIESFFPRSGNGSAVMKIEQWNGSSAGKADLEYFFGGQYLSPFSLGSLDGASYDFYRDAQSTVAANQNPALRFYVDADGSAATTGDRGYLIYEPVYNGNAAPAPDVWHTELIGASSNFWFRQFTPGVSDYTATGNGAALSSFLSYTAPNGASLSANSMVFGLSTGIGSGWTADASWFGAVDNVSVTVNGSTTTFNFETVQAPCVTTPEPVTLALVGGGLLALAAAARRRRTA
;
A
#
# COMPACT_ATOMS: atom_id res chain seq x y z
N MET A 1 -10.82 72.73 -22.94
CA MET A 1 -10.55 72.04 -21.66
C MET A 1 -11.26 70.70 -21.68
N ASN A 2 -10.61 69.62 -22.14
CA ASN A 2 -11.22 68.28 -22.16
C ASN A 2 -10.27 67.29 -21.49
N SER A 3 -10.50 67.02 -20.21
CA SER A 3 -9.76 66.04 -19.42
C SER A 3 -10.25 64.63 -19.75
N ARG A 4 -9.44 63.85 -20.46
CA ARG A 4 -9.67 62.41 -20.64
C ARG A 4 -9.21 61.67 -19.37
N ARG A 5 -10.17 61.10 -18.65
CA ARG A 5 -9.92 60.16 -17.55
C ARG A 5 -9.54 58.81 -18.14
N VAL A 6 -8.34 58.33 -17.80
CA VAL A 6 -7.89 56.97 -18.10
C VAL A 6 -8.29 56.10 -16.90
N SER A 7 -9.27 55.22 -17.10
CA SER A 7 -9.63 54.21 -16.11
C SER A 7 -8.67 53.03 -16.24
N LEU A 8 -7.87 52.77 -15.20
CA LEU A 8 -7.09 51.54 -15.09
C LEU A 8 -8.04 50.37 -14.81
N LEU A 9 -8.12 49.44 -15.76
CA LEU A 9 -8.81 48.17 -15.57
C LEU A 9 -7.83 47.20 -14.90
N ALA A 10 -8.07 46.88 -13.63
CA ALA A 10 -7.32 45.86 -12.92
C ALA A 10 -7.76 44.47 -13.41
N VAL A 11 -6.90 43.79 -14.16
CA VAL A 11 -7.09 42.39 -14.54
C VAL A 11 -6.70 41.52 -13.34
N LEU A 12 -7.70 40.94 -12.67
CA LEU A 12 -7.51 39.95 -11.63
C LEU A 12 -7.06 38.64 -12.30
N LEU A 13 -5.76 38.34 -12.26
CA LEU A 13 -5.21 37.05 -12.70
C LEU A 13 -5.59 35.99 -11.65
N LEU A 14 -6.65 35.21 -11.90
CA LEU A 14 -6.84 33.94 -11.21
C LEU A 14 -5.75 32.97 -11.68
N ALA A 15 -4.84 32.62 -10.79
CA ALA A 15 -3.92 31.50 -11.03
C ALA A 15 -4.75 30.20 -11.06
N PRO A 16 -4.63 29.37 -12.10
CA PRO A 16 -5.27 28.06 -12.12
C PRO A 16 -4.65 27.18 -11.03
N ALA A 17 -5.48 26.57 -10.18
CA ALA A 17 -5.03 25.54 -9.26
C ALA A 17 -4.47 24.37 -10.09
N ALA A 18 -3.20 24.02 -9.89
CA ALA A 18 -2.62 22.86 -10.54
C ALA A 18 -3.36 21.59 -10.06
N PRO A 19 -3.74 20.67 -10.97
CA PRO A 19 -4.38 19.43 -10.57
C PRO A 19 -3.43 18.61 -9.71
N ALA A 20 -3.97 17.97 -8.67
CA ALA A 20 -3.27 16.95 -7.90
C ALA A 20 -2.74 15.86 -8.84
N LEU A 21 -1.44 15.56 -8.78
CA LEU A 21 -0.84 14.49 -9.56
C LEU A 21 -1.15 13.15 -8.88
N ALA A 22 -1.90 12.29 -9.55
CA ALA A 22 -2.16 10.93 -9.10
C ALA A 22 -1.47 9.94 -10.03
N GLN A 23 -0.77 8.95 -9.47
CA GLN A 23 -0.18 7.83 -10.20
C GLN A 23 -0.60 6.50 -9.59
N THR A 24 -0.79 5.50 -10.44
CA THR A 24 -1.01 4.10 -10.03
C THR A 24 0.19 3.26 -10.48
N VAL A 25 0.77 2.53 -9.53
CA VAL A 25 1.86 1.58 -9.72
C VAL A 25 1.27 0.18 -9.69
N ILE A 26 1.46 -0.57 -10.77
CA ILE A 26 1.10 -1.98 -10.81
C ILE A 26 2.24 -2.80 -10.20
N VAL A 27 1.95 -3.48 -9.10
CA VAL A 27 2.91 -4.28 -8.34
C VAL A 27 2.69 -5.75 -8.66
N THR A 28 3.71 -6.41 -9.19
CA THR A 28 3.64 -7.84 -9.59
C THR A 28 4.68 -8.72 -8.89
N SER A 29 5.48 -8.13 -7.99
CA SER A 29 6.46 -8.81 -7.16
C SER A 29 6.15 -8.59 -5.68
N PRO A 30 6.23 -9.64 -4.84
CA PRO A 30 6.59 -11.03 -5.16
C PRO A 30 5.52 -11.71 -6.03
N ASN A 31 5.94 -12.57 -6.96
CA ASN A 31 5.01 -13.36 -7.76
C ASN A 31 4.65 -14.63 -6.98
N GLY A 32 3.41 -14.69 -6.49
CA GLY A 32 2.91 -15.78 -5.66
C GLY A 32 3.24 -15.66 -4.18
N MET A 33 2.77 -16.63 -3.41
CA MET A 33 2.96 -16.70 -1.95
C MET A 33 4.40 -17.04 -1.54
N VAL A 34 4.96 -16.25 -0.63
CA VAL A 34 6.22 -16.54 0.06
C VAL A 34 5.93 -17.01 1.48
N TRP A 35 6.50 -18.17 1.82
CA TRP A 35 6.31 -18.82 3.11
C TRP A 35 7.50 -18.53 4.03
N SER A 36 7.25 -18.44 5.34
CA SER A 36 8.34 -18.49 6.32
C SER A 36 9.10 -19.81 6.20
N ASP A 37 10.43 -19.77 6.23
CA ASP A 37 11.33 -20.94 6.13
C ASP A 37 11.46 -21.74 7.44
N GLY A 38 10.58 -21.50 8.41
CA GLY A 38 10.66 -22.03 9.77
C GLY A 38 11.53 -21.18 10.72
N SER A 39 12.24 -20.17 10.21
CA SER A 39 12.83 -19.13 11.07
C SER A 39 11.74 -18.27 11.68
N PRO A 40 11.86 -17.89 12.97
CA PRO A 40 11.03 -16.82 13.49
C PRO A 40 11.32 -15.54 12.69
N ARG A 41 10.26 -14.93 12.13
CA ARG A 41 10.30 -13.63 11.43
C ARG A 41 11.14 -13.64 10.14
N TYR A 42 10.95 -14.66 9.32
CA TYR A 42 11.57 -14.75 8.00
C TYR A 42 11.28 -13.51 7.15
N THR A 43 12.30 -12.98 6.49
CA THR A 43 12.21 -11.76 5.66
C THR A 43 12.99 -12.00 4.39
N VAL A 44 12.40 -11.67 3.23
CA VAL A 44 13.11 -11.80 1.95
C VAL A 44 14.24 -10.76 1.83
N PRO A 45 15.23 -10.97 0.95
CA PRO A 45 16.29 -9.98 0.75
C PRO A 45 15.75 -8.59 0.43
N PHE A 46 16.35 -7.59 1.10
CA PHE A 46 15.97 -6.19 0.97
C PHE A 46 16.22 -5.65 -0.45
N ALA A 47 15.27 -4.85 -0.93
CA ALA A 47 15.37 -4.06 -2.15
C ALA A 47 14.55 -2.76 -2.00
N TYR A 48 15.05 -1.67 -2.60
CA TYR A 48 14.29 -0.44 -2.74
C TYR A 48 13.28 -0.55 -3.87
N ASP A 49 12.20 0.22 -3.75
CA ASP A 49 11.13 0.35 -4.75
C ASP A 49 10.47 -0.98 -5.15
N GLN A 50 10.41 -1.92 -4.21
CA GLN A 50 9.74 -3.20 -4.35
C GLN A 50 8.93 -3.52 -3.09
N TRP A 51 7.77 -4.15 -3.27
CA TRP A 51 7.02 -4.74 -2.17
C TRP A 51 7.61 -6.11 -1.85
N LEU A 52 7.93 -6.35 -0.58
CA LEU A 52 8.72 -7.48 -0.12
C LEU A 52 8.03 -8.17 1.07
N PRO A 53 7.85 -9.50 1.05
CA PRO A 53 7.41 -10.24 2.22
C PRO A 53 8.42 -10.15 3.35
N SER A 54 7.95 -9.77 4.53
CA SER A 54 8.79 -9.50 5.69
C SER A 54 8.14 -10.01 6.94
N ASN A 55 8.97 -10.27 7.95
CA ASN A 55 8.54 -10.62 9.31
C ASN A 55 7.50 -11.76 9.32
N LEU A 56 7.72 -12.75 8.45
CA LEU A 56 6.84 -13.90 8.26
C LEU A 56 7.05 -14.91 9.39
N GLY A 57 5.95 -15.33 10.01
CA GLY A 57 5.90 -16.37 11.02
C GLY A 57 6.03 -15.84 12.45
N GLY A 58 6.54 -16.69 13.31
CA GLY A 58 6.66 -16.48 14.75
C GLY A 58 7.07 -17.80 15.40
N THR A 59 7.36 -17.80 16.70
CA THR A 59 7.54 -19.08 17.42
C THR A 59 6.29 -19.93 17.17
N ASP A 60 6.42 -21.12 16.59
CA ASP A 60 5.32 -22.04 16.30
C ASP A 60 4.17 -21.49 15.39
N ALA A 61 4.46 -20.55 14.50
CA ALA A 61 3.47 -20.07 13.51
C ALA A 61 4.06 -19.92 12.10
N GLN A 62 3.30 -20.29 11.08
CA GLN A 62 3.62 -19.95 9.68
C GLN A 62 2.99 -18.63 9.31
N GLY A 63 3.83 -17.71 8.86
CA GLY A 63 3.39 -16.52 8.14
C GLY A 63 3.62 -16.71 6.66
N VAL A 64 2.67 -16.23 5.88
CA VAL A 64 2.73 -16.25 4.43
C VAL A 64 2.27 -14.91 3.91
N ALA A 65 3.00 -14.35 2.95
CA ALA A 65 2.60 -13.13 2.27
C ALA A 65 3.05 -13.17 0.81
N GLY A 66 2.25 -12.59 -0.08
CA GLY A 66 2.59 -12.54 -1.50
C GLY A 66 1.53 -11.86 -2.34
N ILE A 67 1.66 -11.93 -3.66
CA ILE A 67 0.65 -11.43 -4.60
C ILE A 67 0.08 -12.63 -5.36
N GLU A 68 -1.23 -12.81 -5.24
CA GLU A 68 -1.97 -13.95 -5.79
C GLU A 68 -3.29 -13.50 -6.38
N SER A 69 -3.97 -14.39 -7.11
CA SER A 69 -5.29 -14.16 -7.68
C SER A 69 -6.43 -14.39 -6.69
N PHE A 70 -6.13 -14.59 -5.39
CA PHE A 70 -7.16 -14.62 -4.36
C PHE A 70 -7.67 -13.20 -4.13
N PHE A 71 -8.98 -13.09 -3.88
CA PHE A 71 -9.65 -11.83 -3.56
C PHE A 71 -9.28 -10.68 -4.51
N PRO A 72 -9.45 -10.79 -5.83
CA PRO A 72 -9.14 -9.66 -6.72
C PRO A 72 -10.02 -8.45 -6.36
N ARG A 73 -9.42 -7.25 -6.33
CA ARG A 73 -10.13 -6.00 -5.97
C ARG A 73 -10.15 -4.97 -7.08
N SER A 74 -8.98 -4.59 -7.58
CA SER A 74 -8.82 -3.60 -8.66
C SER A 74 -8.03 -4.16 -9.85
N GLY A 75 -8.28 -5.42 -10.17
CA GLY A 75 -7.64 -6.12 -11.28
C GLY A 75 -7.77 -7.63 -11.16
N ASN A 76 -6.66 -8.33 -11.34
CA ASN A 76 -6.55 -9.78 -11.33
C ASN A 76 -5.91 -10.35 -10.04
N GLY A 77 -5.41 -9.51 -9.14
CA GLY A 77 -4.72 -9.93 -7.93
C GLY A 77 -5.02 -9.09 -6.70
N SER A 78 -4.36 -9.45 -5.61
CA SER A 78 -4.26 -8.67 -4.38
C SER A 78 -3.02 -9.08 -3.58
N ALA A 79 -2.62 -8.27 -2.60
CA ALA A 79 -1.57 -8.62 -1.64
C ALA A 79 -2.14 -9.52 -0.56
N VAL A 80 -1.94 -10.83 -0.70
CA VAL A 80 -2.53 -11.86 0.17
C VAL A 80 -1.61 -12.11 1.36
N MET A 81 -2.22 -12.26 2.53
CA MET A 81 -1.52 -12.71 3.72
C MET A 81 -2.18 -13.96 4.29
N LYS A 82 -1.45 -14.73 5.07
CA LYS A 82 -2.00 -15.89 5.77
C LYS A 82 -1.19 -16.15 7.01
N ILE A 83 -1.89 -16.47 8.10
CA ILE A 83 -1.28 -17.08 9.27
C ILE A 83 -1.93 -18.43 9.50
N GLU A 84 -1.10 -19.46 9.52
CA GLU A 84 -1.45 -20.77 10.09
C GLU A 84 -0.72 -20.89 11.42
N GLN A 85 -1.48 -20.85 12.52
CA GLN A 85 -0.90 -21.10 13.83
C GLN A 85 -0.80 -22.60 14.10
N TRP A 86 0.29 -22.99 14.75
CA TRP A 86 0.45 -24.32 15.29
C TRP A 86 0.79 -24.24 16.78
N ASN A 87 0.41 -25.28 17.51
CA ASN A 87 0.88 -25.51 18.87
C ASN A 87 0.66 -24.34 19.86
N GLY A 88 -0.43 -23.58 19.69
CA GLY A 88 -0.86 -22.63 20.69
C GLY A 88 -0.16 -21.25 20.70
N SER A 89 0.40 -20.77 19.58
CA SER A 89 1.22 -19.55 19.56
C SER A 89 0.53 -18.28 19.07
N SER A 90 0.48 -17.24 19.93
CA SER A 90 -0.04 -15.90 19.59
C SER A 90 0.89 -15.01 18.75
N ALA A 91 2.02 -15.55 18.28
CA ALA A 91 3.13 -14.76 17.73
C ALA A 91 3.17 -14.64 16.20
N GLY A 92 2.27 -15.32 15.48
CA GLY A 92 2.27 -15.33 14.01
C GLY A 92 2.13 -13.93 13.41
N LYS A 93 2.91 -13.64 12.37
CA LYS A 93 2.93 -12.38 11.62
C LYS A 93 3.07 -12.64 10.12
N ALA A 94 2.57 -11.71 9.33
CA ALA A 94 2.81 -11.67 7.89
C ALA A 94 2.72 -10.22 7.40
N ASP A 95 3.84 -9.67 6.95
CA ASP A 95 3.93 -8.29 6.46
C ASP A 95 4.38 -8.27 4.98
N LEU A 96 3.93 -7.26 4.25
CA LEU A 96 4.49 -6.80 2.98
C LEU A 96 5.01 -5.38 3.19
N GLU A 97 6.25 -5.14 2.78
CA GLU A 97 6.97 -3.90 3.06
C GLU A 97 7.53 -3.27 1.78
N TYR A 98 7.52 -1.94 1.71
CA TYR A 98 8.03 -1.17 0.58
C TYR A 98 8.92 -0.05 1.08
N PHE A 99 10.20 -0.06 0.70
CA PHE A 99 11.15 0.97 1.07
C PHE A 99 11.41 1.92 -0.09
N PHE A 100 11.42 3.22 0.19
CA PHE A 100 11.46 4.26 -0.83
C PHE A 100 12.86 4.41 -1.43
N GLY A 101 13.02 4.09 -2.71
CA GLY A 101 14.25 4.35 -3.49
C GLY A 101 14.15 5.56 -4.41
N GLY A 102 12.96 6.15 -4.53
CA GLY A 102 12.71 7.34 -5.34
C GLY A 102 12.10 7.06 -6.72
N GLN A 103 11.90 5.79 -7.12
CA GLN A 103 11.26 5.48 -8.40
C GLN A 103 9.80 5.91 -8.43
N TYR A 104 9.04 5.60 -7.37
CA TYR A 104 7.61 5.92 -7.26
C TYR A 104 7.32 6.84 -6.08
N LEU A 105 7.99 6.59 -4.95
CA LEU A 105 7.98 7.44 -3.77
C LEU A 105 9.43 7.69 -3.34
N SER A 106 9.76 8.94 -3.07
CA SER A 106 10.99 9.32 -2.38
C SER A 106 10.71 9.46 -0.88
N PRO A 107 11.71 9.24 -0.01
CA PRO A 107 11.60 9.66 1.39
C PRO A 107 11.11 11.10 1.52
N PHE A 108 10.20 11.32 2.46
CA PHE A 108 9.53 12.60 2.64
C PHE A 108 9.42 12.95 4.12
N SER A 109 9.22 14.23 4.45
CA SER A 109 9.03 14.64 5.83
C SER A 109 7.62 14.31 6.31
N LEU A 110 7.46 13.88 7.55
CA LEU A 110 6.15 13.50 8.10
C LEU A 110 5.13 14.64 8.00
N GLY A 111 5.57 15.90 8.11
CA GLY A 111 4.71 17.08 7.94
C GLY A 111 4.20 17.30 6.51
N SER A 112 4.72 16.58 5.52
CA SER A 112 4.24 16.60 4.13
C SER A 112 3.23 15.50 3.80
N LEU A 113 2.92 14.61 4.75
CA LEU A 113 1.89 13.58 4.60
C LEU A 113 0.50 14.21 4.72
N ASP A 114 -0.24 14.28 3.62
CA ASP A 114 -1.61 14.77 3.62
C ASP A 114 -2.61 13.69 4.03
N GLY A 115 -2.31 12.44 3.69
CA GLY A 115 -3.15 11.29 4.01
C GLY A 115 -2.70 10.01 3.33
N ALA A 116 -3.45 8.95 3.59
CA ALA A 116 -3.26 7.65 2.98
C ALA A 116 -4.59 6.90 2.87
N SER A 117 -4.62 5.81 2.14
CA SER A 117 -5.74 4.88 2.14
C SER A 117 -5.27 3.49 1.78
N TYR A 118 -6.08 2.48 2.07
CA TYR A 118 -5.88 1.13 1.56
C TYR A 118 -7.20 0.39 1.60
N ASP A 119 -7.33 -0.59 0.71
CA ASP A 119 -8.42 -1.55 0.77
C ASP A 119 -7.94 -2.80 1.52
N PHE A 120 -8.81 -3.42 2.30
CA PHE A 120 -8.54 -4.72 2.91
C PHE A 120 -9.74 -5.66 2.81
N TYR A 121 -9.44 -6.96 2.85
CA TYR A 121 -10.39 -8.05 2.84
C TYR A 121 -10.05 -9.03 3.96
N ARG A 122 -11.08 -9.45 4.70
CA ARG A 122 -10.98 -10.49 5.72
C ARG A 122 -11.86 -11.67 5.31
N ASP A 123 -11.25 -12.82 5.12
CA ASP A 123 -11.97 -14.06 4.82
C ASP A 123 -12.78 -14.52 6.05
N ALA A 124 -14.02 -14.98 5.84
CA ALA A 124 -14.89 -15.46 6.91
C ALA A 124 -14.36 -16.68 7.66
N GLN A 125 -13.41 -17.43 7.09
CA GLN A 125 -12.72 -18.54 7.75
C GLN A 125 -11.66 -18.06 8.75
N SER A 126 -11.32 -16.77 8.78
CA SER A 126 -10.42 -16.20 9.80
C SER A 126 -11.01 -16.35 11.20
N THR A 127 -10.26 -16.96 12.11
CA THR A 127 -10.69 -17.21 13.49
C THR A 127 -10.13 -16.21 14.51
N VAL A 128 -9.26 -15.29 14.08
CA VAL A 128 -8.87 -14.10 14.88
C VAL A 128 -10.09 -13.25 15.28
N ALA A 129 -9.94 -12.43 16.32
CA ALA A 129 -11.03 -11.55 16.77
C ALA A 129 -11.47 -10.63 15.61
N ALA A 130 -12.78 -10.36 15.51
CA ALA A 130 -13.34 -9.71 14.31
C ALA A 130 -12.86 -8.25 14.11
N ASN A 131 -12.36 -7.60 15.16
CA ASN A 131 -11.76 -6.27 15.09
C ASN A 131 -10.30 -6.28 14.62
N GLN A 132 -9.70 -7.46 14.41
CA GLN A 132 -8.32 -7.62 13.98
C GLN A 132 -8.24 -7.70 12.46
N ASN A 133 -7.63 -6.66 11.89
CA ASN A 133 -7.54 -6.44 10.45
C ASN A 133 -6.11 -5.99 10.09
N PRO A 134 -5.71 -6.05 8.81
CA PRO A 134 -4.41 -5.56 8.39
C PRO A 134 -4.18 -4.11 8.85
N ALA A 135 -2.96 -3.83 9.31
CA ALA A 135 -2.52 -2.49 9.63
C ALA A 135 -1.87 -1.83 8.41
N LEU A 136 -1.87 -0.49 8.36
CA LEU A 136 -0.95 0.28 7.53
C LEU A 136 0.06 0.98 8.43
N ARG A 137 1.35 0.88 8.09
CA ARG A 137 2.44 1.41 8.89
C ARG A 137 3.36 2.24 8.02
N PHE A 138 3.85 3.32 8.59
CA PHE A 138 4.90 4.15 8.01
C PHE A 138 6.20 3.86 8.75
N TYR A 139 7.26 3.57 8.00
CA TYR A 139 8.61 3.56 8.54
C TYR A 139 9.04 5.01 8.77
N VAL A 140 9.36 5.36 10.02
CA VAL A 140 9.72 6.72 10.42
C VAL A 140 11.08 6.73 11.10
N ASP A 141 11.89 7.71 10.73
CA ASP A 141 13.16 8.08 11.33
C ASP A 141 12.95 9.43 12.05
N ALA A 142 13.19 9.46 13.37
CA ALA A 142 12.63 10.51 14.23
C ALA A 142 13.33 11.85 14.02
N ASP A 143 14.66 11.85 13.92
CA ASP A 143 15.45 13.06 13.65
C ASP A 143 15.58 13.38 12.15
N GLY A 144 15.17 12.46 11.28
CA GLY A 144 15.18 12.64 9.83
C GLY A 144 16.56 12.43 9.20
N SER A 145 17.51 11.85 9.94
CA SER A 145 18.88 11.61 9.51
C SER A 145 19.10 10.14 9.21
N ALA A 146 19.35 9.80 7.96
CA ALA A 146 19.68 8.42 7.58
C ALA A 146 20.96 7.87 8.25
N ALA A 147 21.77 8.73 8.88
CA ALA A 147 22.98 8.36 9.61
C ALA A 147 22.69 7.79 11.02
N THR A 148 21.56 8.15 11.60
CA THR A 148 21.05 7.62 12.87
C THR A 148 20.01 6.54 12.55
N THR A 149 20.03 5.47 13.33
CA THR A 149 19.17 4.29 13.13
C THR A 149 18.46 3.87 14.41
N GLY A 150 18.99 4.30 15.56
CA GLY A 150 18.50 3.93 16.88
C GLY A 150 17.16 4.56 17.23
N ASP A 151 16.71 5.54 16.47
CA ASP A 151 15.48 6.33 16.62
C ASP A 151 14.41 5.98 15.57
N ARG A 152 14.66 4.95 14.76
CA ARG A 152 13.69 4.46 13.77
C ARG A 152 12.58 3.64 14.40
N GLY A 153 11.41 3.71 13.79
CA GLY A 153 10.24 2.97 14.21
C GLY A 153 9.12 2.93 13.18
N TYR A 154 7.97 2.46 13.65
CA TYR A 154 6.71 2.54 12.92
C TYR A 154 5.80 3.60 13.50
N LEU A 155 5.15 4.34 12.63
CA LEU A 155 3.88 4.98 12.92
C LEU A 155 2.75 4.11 12.36
N ILE A 156 1.91 3.58 13.24
CA ILE A 156 1.01 2.45 12.95
C ILE A 156 -0.45 2.89 13.00
N TYR A 157 -1.15 2.70 11.89
CA TYR A 157 -2.59 2.83 11.80
C TYR A 157 -3.24 1.45 11.87
N GLU A 158 -4.22 1.30 12.75
CA GLU A 158 -5.08 0.13 12.82
C GLU A 158 -6.55 0.56 12.86
N PRO A 159 -7.45 -0.08 12.06
CA PRO A 159 -8.87 0.26 12.03
C PRO A 159 -9.53 0.29 13.41
N VAL A 160 -9.18 -0.65 14.29
CA VAL A 160 -9.79 -0.80 15.62
C VAL A 160 -9.62 0.44 16.52
N TYR A 161 -8.52 1.19 16.38
CA TYR A 161 -8.29 2.41 17.18
C TYR A 161 -8.93 3.66 16.56
N ASN A 162 -9.60 3.52 15.43
CA ASN A 162 -10.21 4.60 14.67
C ASN A 162 -11.75 4.56 14.73
N GLY A 163 -12.32 3.81 15.69
CA GLY A 163 -13.77 3.73 15.88
C GLY A 163 -14.49 2.87 14.83
N ASN A 164 -13.75 2.17 13.99
CA ASN A 164 -14.32 1.27 13.01
C ASN A 164 -14.89 0.05 13.73
N ALA A 165 -16.17 -0.25 13.45
CA ALA A 165 -16.78 -1.49 13.90
C ALA A 165 -16.01 -2.69 13.32
N ALA A 166 -16.17 -3.86 13.93
CA ALA A 166 -15.63 -5.09 13.36
C ALA A 166 -16.16 -5.26 11.92
N PRO A 167 -15.29 -5.22 10.90
CA PRO A 167 -15.72 -5.28 9.51
C PRO A 167 -16.42 -6.61 9.22
N ALA A 168 -17.44 -6.55 8.37
CA ALA A 168 -18.06 -7.77 7.84
C ALA A 168 -17.01 -8.58 7.06
N PRO A 169 -16.89 -9.89 7.29
CA PRO A 169 -16.01 -10.71 6.47
C PRO A 169 -16.56 -10.84 5.04
N ASP A 170 -15.73 -11.35 4.15
CA ASP A 170 -16.01 -11.65 2.75
C ASP A 170 -16.38 -10.45 1.86
N VAL A 171 -16.08 -9.23 2.32
CA VAL A 171 -16.23 -8.00 1.52
C VAL A 171 -15.00 -7.13 1.67
N TRP A 172 -14.77 -6.30 0.65
CA TRP A 172 -13.70 -5.31 0.67
C TRP A 172 -14.12 -4.06 1.45
N HIS A 173 -13.21 -3.59 2.29
CA HIS A 173 -13.34 -2.37 3.08
C HIS A 173 -12.27 -1.38 2.66
N THR A 174 -12.60 -0.09 2.67
CA THR A 174 -11.66 0.99 2.38
C THR A 174 -11.40 1.79 3.63
N GLU A 175 -10.14 1.95 4.00
CA GLU A 175 -9.71 2.84 5.07
C GLU A 175 -9.20 4.15 4.51
N LEU A 176 -9.72 5.25 5.06
CA LEU A 176 -9.28 6.61 4.74
C LEU A 176 -8.51 7.16 5.94
N ILE A 177 -7.27 7.54 5.69
CA ILE A 177 -6.33 7.99 6.71
C ILE A 177 -6.02 9.46 6.47
N GLY A 178 -6.24 10.28 7.48
CA GLY A 178 -5.95 11.71 7.43
C GLY A 178 -5.45 12.24 8.76
N ALA A 179 -5.40 13.57 8.88
CA ALA A 179 -4.84 14.25 10.06
C ALA A 179 -5.52 13.89 11.39
N SER A 180 -6.79 13.46 11.36
CA SER A 180 -7.57 13.06 12.54
C SER A 180 -7.51 11.56 12.85
N SER A 181 -6.91 10.75 11.98
CA SER A 181 -6.79 9.30 12.21
C SER A 181 -5.83 9.04 13.37
N ASN A 182 -6.17 8.07 14.20
CA ASN A 182 -5.37 7.63 15.34
C ASN A 182 -4.28 6.67 14.92
N PHE A 183 -3.08 6.93 15.43
CA PHE A 183 -1.88 6.15 15.26
C PHE A 183 -1.22 5.82 16.59
N TRP A 184 -0.36 4.81 16.59
CA TRP A 184 0.58 4.56 17.68
C TRP A 184 2.01 4.43 17.14
N PHE A 185 3.00 4.77 17.97
CA PHE A 185 4.39 4.73 17.57
C PHE A 185 5.11 3.56 18.21
N ARG A 186 5.97 2.88 17.44
CA ARG A 186 6.79 1.78 17.92
C ARG A 186 8.22 1.93 17.44
N GLN A 187 9.14 2.21 18.35
CA GLN A 187 10.57 2.23 18.03
C GLN A 187 11.14 0.82 17.89
N PHE A 188 12.14 0.64 17.02
CA PHE A 188 12.75 -0.67 16.79
C PHE A 188 13.78 -1.06 17.84
N THR A 189 14.40 -0.08 18.50
CA THR A 189 15.46 -0.32 19.48
C THR A 189 14.94 -1.14 20.68
N PRO A 190 15.55 -2.30 20.99
CA PRO A 190 15.13 -3.16 22.09
C PRO A 190 15.15 -2.48 23.46
N GLY A 191 14.19 -2.81 24.32
CA GLY A 191 14.08 -2.26 25.69
C GLY A 191 13.30 -0.95 25.77
N VAL A 192 12.76 -0.49 24.64
CA VAL A 192 12.12 0.81 24.48
C VAL A 192 10.80 0.62 23.71
N SER A 193 9.87 -0.11 24.33
CA SER A 193 8.66 -0.65 23.70
C SER A 193 7.56 0.38 23.43
N ASP A 194 6.77 0.14 22.38
CA ASP A 194 5.43 0.65 22.02
C ASP A 194 4.94 1.87 22.81
N TYR A 195 4.97 3.03 22.15
CA TYR A 195 4.56 4.30 22.72
C TYR A 195 3.31 4.83 22.06
N THR A 196 2.28 4.95 22.87
CA THR A 196 1.16 5.84 22.61
C THR A 196 1.26 6.99 23.60
N ALA A 197 0.89 8.20 23.19
CA ALA A 197 0.64 9.27 24.15
C ALA A 197 -0.51 8.92 25.14
N THR A 198 -1.29 7.86 24.89
CA THR A 198 -2.64 7.66 25.45
C THR A 198 -3.15 6.21 25.55
N GLY A 199 -2.34 5.17 25.34
CA GLY A 199 -2.76 3.76 25.41
C GLY A 199 -3.64 3.24 24.25
N ASN A 200 -4.37 4.14 23.56
CA ASN A 200 -5.37 3.79 22.54
C ASN A 200 -5.15 4.54 21.20
N GLY A 201 -3.91 4.93 20.91
CA GLY A 201 -3.54 5.77 19.77
C GLY A 201 -3.77 7.27 20.00
N ALA A 202 -3.19 8.09 19.12
CA ALA A 202 -3.31 9.55 19.09
C ALA A 202 -3.43 10.03 17.64
N ALA A 203 -4.12 11.15 17.41
CA ALA A 203 -4.28 11.69 16.07
C ALA A 203 -2.91 11.93 15.39
N LEU A 204 -2.81 11.68 14.08
CA LEU A 204 -1.60 11.90 13.28
C LEU A 204 -0.95 13.27 13.55
N SER A 205 -1.77 14.31 13.67
CA SER A 205 -1.32 15.69 13.98
C SER A 205 -0.55 15.81 15.30
N SER A 206 -0.80 14.94 16.28
CA SER A 206 -0.09 14.93 17.56
C SER A 206 1.35 14.43 17.41
N PHE A 207 1.64 13.60 16.40
CA PHE A 207 2.98 13.09 16.14
C PHE A 207 3.90 14.09 15.43
N LEU A 208 3.37 15.23 14.97
CA LEU A 208 4.17 16.31 14.37
C LEU A 208 4.96 17.14 15.38
N SER A 209 4.78 16.88 16.68
CA SER A 209 5.51 17.49 17.79
C SER A 209 5.64 16.56 19.00
N TYR A 210 5.60 15.25 18.76
CA TYR A 210 5.59 14.24 19.82
C TYR A 210 7.00 13.97 20.37
N THR A 211 7.12 13.81 21.68
CA THR A 211 8.33 13.28 22.31
C THR A 211 7.96 12.05 23.10
N ALA A 212 8.54 10.92 22.70
CA ALA A 212 8.41 9.65 23.39
C ALA A 212 9.15 9.70 24.74
N PRO A 213 8.71 8.94 25.75
CA PRO A 213 9.32 8.92 27.09
C PRO A 213 10.82 8.59 27.13
N ASN A 214 11.34 7.93 26.10
CA ASN A 214 12.74 7.58 25.93
C ASN A 214 13.58 8.67 25.23
N GLY A 215 12.97 9.81 24.91
CA GLY A 215 13.61 10.95 24.25
C GLY A 215 13.58 10.91 22.72
N ALA A 216 13.01 9.88 22.08
CA ALA A 216 12.79 9.91 20.64
C ALA A 216 11.67 10.93 20.33
N SER A 217 11.96 11.93 19.50
CA SER A 217 11.00 12.98 19.18
C SER A 217 10.58 12.90 17.73
N LEU A 218 9.29 12.62 17.49
CA LEU A 218 8.70 12.80 16.19
C LEU A 218 8.31 14.27 15.98
N SER A 219 8.56 14.75 14.77
CA SER A 219 8.24 16.10 14.37
C SER A 219 7.76 16.14 12.92
N ALA A 220 7.30 17.31 12.48
CA ALA A 220 7.05 17.56 11.06
C ALA A 220 8.29 17.29 10.16
N ASN A 221 9.51 17.29 10.72
CA ASN A 221 10.75 17.02 10.01
C ASN A 221 11.20 15.56 10.06
N SER A 222 10.55 14.70 10.86
CA SER A 222 10.86 13.27 10.88
C SER A 222 10.70 12.70 9.48
N MET A 223 11.58 11.78 9.08
CA MET A 223 11.59 11.24 7.73
C MET A 223 10.74 9.98 7.67
N VAL A 224 9.80 9.95 6.74
CA VAL A 224 9.09 8.73 6.33
C VAL A 224 9.84 8.10 5.17
N PHE A 225 10.26 6.85 5.31
CA PHE A 225 11.16 6.19 4.35
C PHE A 225 10.66 4.83 3.83
N GLY A 226 9.44 4.43 4.22
CA GLY A 226 8.84 3.21 3.74
C GLY A 226 7.42 3.00 4.25
N LEU A 227 6.79 1.95 3.73
CA LEU A 227 5.46 1.48 4.07
C LEU A 227 5.53 0.02 4.51
N SER A 228 4.61 -0.38 5.37
CA SER A 228 4.34 -1.77 5.68
C SER A 228 2.84 -1.95 5.77
N THR A 229 2.32 -2.99 5.13
CA THR A 229 0.98 -3.49 5.41
C THR A 229 1.10 -4.92 5.89
N GLY A 230 0.31 -5.27 6.89
CA GLY A 230 0.46 -6.59 7.46
C GLY A 230 -0.41 -6.86 8.65
N ILE A 231 -0.47 -8.14 8.99
CA ILE A 231 -1.23 -8.65 10.12
C ILE A 231 -0.31 -8.84 11.32
N GLY A 232 -0.74 -8.26 12.44
CA GLY A 232 0.04 -8.16 13.68
C GLY A 232 0.15 -9.46 14.47
N SER A 233 0.25 -9.32 15.79
CA SER A 233 0.38 -10.42 16.77
C SER A 233 -0.56 -10.17 17.94
N GLY A 234 -0.60 -11.06 18.94
CA GLY A 234 -1.51 -10.93 20.09
C GLY A 234 -2.87 -11.59 19.86
N TRP A 235 -2.88 -12.54 18.94
CA TRP A 235 -4.02 -13.40 18.66
C TRP A 235 -4.18 -14.45 19.77
N THR A 236 -5.32 -15.13 19.83
CA THR A 236 -5.39 -16.38 20.60
C THR A 236 -4.51 -17.44 19.94
N ALA A 237 -4.03 -18.36 20.77
CA ALA A 237 -3.11 -19.46 20.51
C ALA A 237 -3.47 -20.41 19.33
N ASP A 238 -4.74 -20.43 18.94
CA ASP A 238 -5.25 -21.30 17.87
C ASP A 238 -5.92 -20.48 16.74
N ALA A 239 -5.65 -19.17 16.69
CA ALA A 239 -6.28 -18.30 15.71
C ALA A 239 -5.58 -18.37 14.35
N SER A 240 -6.35 -18.35 13.27
CA SER A 240 -5.86 -18.24 11.91
C SER A 240 -6.34 -16.93 11.28
N TRP A 241 -5.57 -16.47 10.31
CA TRP A 241 -5.93 -15.31 9.50
C TRP A 241 -5.79 -15.65 8.03
N PHE A 242 -6.77 -15.24 7.22
CA PHE A 242 -6.69 -15.23 5.78
C PHE A 242 -7.43 -14.03 5.19
N GLY A 243 -6.90 -13.45 4.12
CA GLY A 243 -7.40 -12.22 3.54
C GLY A 243 -6.36 -11.51 2.70
N ALA A 244 -6.62 -10.25 2.38
CA ALA A 244 -5.76 -9.48 1.48
C ALA A 244 -5.81 -7.97 1.73
N VAL A 245 -4.88 -7.26 1.11
CA VAL A 245 -4.80 -5.81 0.99
C VAL A 245 -4.65 -5.42 -0.48
N ASP A 246 -5.23 -4.30 -0.88
CA ASP A 246 -5.05 -3.73 -2.22
C ASP A 246 -5.12 -2.19 -2.20
N ASN A 247 -4.80 -1.54 -3.31
CA ASN A 247 -4.90 -0.09 -3.51
C ASN A 247 -4.24 0.78 -2.41
N VAL A 248 -3.08 0.36 -1.90
CA VAL A 248 -2.36 1.12 -0.87
C VAL A 248 -1.93 2.47 -1.45
N SER A 249 -2.45 3.55 -0.90
CA SER A 249 -2.26 4.90 -1.43
C SER A 249 -1.68 5.83 -0.39
N VAL A 250 -0.76 6.69 -0.82
CA VAL A 250 -0.17 7.74 0.03
C VAL A 250 -0.20 9.06 -0.72
N THR A 251 -0.67 10.11 -0.06
CA THR A 251 -0.72 11.47 -0.60
C THR A 251 0.29 12.35 0.12
N VAL A 252 1.24 12.91 -0.64
CA VAL A 252 2.33 13.75 -0.16
C VAL A 252 2.34 15.05 -0.95
N ASN A 253 2.23 16.19 -0.26
CA ASN A 253 2.14 17.53 -0.87
C ASN A 253 1.14 17.60 -2.05
N GLY A 254 -0.04 17.01 -1.88
CA GLY A 254 -1.12 16.97 -2.87
C GLY A 254 -0.91 15.98 -4.01
N SER A 255 0.17 15.18 -3.99
CA SER A 255 0.43 14.15 -5.00
C SER A 255 0.17 12.75 -4.43
N THR A 256 -0.66 11.95 -5.10
CA THR A 256 -1.04 10.62 -4.65
C THR A 256 -0.32 9.54 -5.45
N THR A 257 0.28 8.57 -4.75
CA THR A 257 0.76 7.33 -5.35
C THR A 257 -0.06 6.17 -4.80
N THR A 258 -0.64 5.37 -5.69
CA THR A 258 -1.41 4.16 -5.36
C THR A 258 -0.67 2.92 -5.86
N PHE A 259 -0.48 1.93 -5.00
CA PHE A 259 0.03 0.61 -5.33
C PHE A 259 -1.15 -0.36 -5.49
N ASN A 260 -1.33 -0.90 -6.70
CA ASN A 260 -2.34 -1.90 -7.04
C ASN A 260 -1.64 -3.24 -7.29
N PHE A 261 -2.06 -4.30 -6.61
CA PHE A 261 -1.33 -5.58 -6.63
C PHE A 261 -1.93 -6.55 -7.66
N GLU A 262 -1.11 -6.99 -8.59
CA GLU A 262 -1.52 -7.82 -9.72
C GLU A 262 -0.66 -9.06 -9.83
N THR A 263 -1.27 -10.20 -10.16
CA THR A 263 -0.50 -11.37 -10.56
C THR A 263 0.21 -11.11 -11.88
N VAL A 264 1.39 -11.72 -12.05
CA VAL A 264 2.02 -11.78 -13.37
C VAL A 264 1.11 -12.63 -14.26
N GLN A 265 0.33 -11.99 -15.14
CA GLN A 265 -0.41 -12.72 -16.16
C GLN A 265 0.57 -13.58 -16.96
N ALA A 266 0.29 -14.88 -17.08
CA ALA A 266 0.91 -15.68 -18.13
C ALA A 266 0.70 -14.93 -19.45
N PRO A 267 1.73 -14.75 -20.31
CA PRO A 267 1.58 -14.01 -21.55
C PRO A 267 0.37 -14.58 -22.28
N CYS A 268 -0.63 -13.71 -22.47
CA CYS A 268 -1.82 -14.06 -23.23
C CYS A 268 -1.34 -14.70 -24.53
N VAL A 269 -1.60 -16.00 -24.71
CA VAL A 269 -1.46 -16.61 -26.02
C VAL A 269 -2.47 -15.86 -26.86
N THR A 270 -1.99 -14.86 -27.60
CA THR A 270 -2.82 -14.07 -28.50
C THR A 270 -3.40 -15.05 -29.49
N THR A 271 -4.60 -15.53 -29.20
CA THR A 271 -5.41 -16.22 -30.19
C THR A 271 -5.59 -15.18 -31.29
N PRO A 272 -5.13 -15.42 -32.54
CA PRO A 272 -5.19 -14.41 -33.58
C PRO A 272 -6.60 -13.84 -33.64
N GLU A 273 -6.75 -12.54 -33.41
CA GLU A 273 -8.08 -11.95 -33.37
C GLU A 273 -8.77 -12.19 -34.71
N PRO A 274 -10.07 -12.57 -34.72
CA PRO A 274 -10.80 -12.88 -35.95
C PRO A 274 -10.79 -11.74 -36.96
N VAL A 275 -10.52 -10.50 -36.52
CA VAL A 275 -10.36 -9.32 -37.37
C VAL A 275 -9.13 -9.41 -38.27
N THR A 276 -8.00 -9.93 -37.79
CA THR A 276 -6.80 -10.10 -38.61
C THR A 276 -7.03 -11.15 -39.69
N LEU A 277 -7.72 -12.25 -39.36
CA LEU A 277 -8.13 -13.25 -40.34
C LEU A 277 -9.17 -12.72 -41.33
N ALA A 278 -10.10 -11.88 -40.88
CA ALA A 278 -11.07 -11.23 -41.75
C ALA A 278 -10.43 -10.22 -42.70
N LEU A 279 -9.43 -9.45 -42.24
CA LEU A 279 -8.70 -8.48 -43.08
C LEU A 279 -7.77 -9.17 -44.08
N VAL A 280 -7.05 -10.22 -43.66
CA VAL A 280 -6.22 -11.02 -44.56
C VAL A 280 -7.09 -11.77 -45.56
N GLY A 281 -8.17 -12.41 -45.10
CA GLY A 281 -9.15 -13.09 -45.96
C GLY A 281 -9.82 -12.14 -46.94
N GLY A 282 -10.28 -10.98 -46.48
CA GLY A 282 -10.88 -9.93 -47.32
C GLY A 282 -9.89 -9.36 -48.33
N GLY A 283 -8.65 -9.11 -47.93
CA GLY A 283 -7.58 -8.64 -48.81
C GLY A 283 -7.24 -9.64 -49.91
N LEU A 284 -7.16 -10.94 -49.58
CA LEU A 284 -6.91 -12.00 -50.56
C LEU A 284 -8.08 -12.17 -51.55
N LEU A 285 -9.32 -12.07 -51.08
CA LEU A 285 -10.51 -12.10 -51.95
C LEU A 285 -10.56 -10.90 -52.90
N ALA A 286 -10.21 -9.70 -52.42
CA ALA A 286 -10.14 -8.49 -53.25
C ALA A 286 -9.05 -8.62 -54.34
N LEU A 287 -7.87 -9.15 -54.00
CA LEU A 287 -6.80 -9.41 -54.96
C LEU A 287 -7.20 -10.46 -56.01
N ALA A 288 -7.86 -11.54 -55.60
CA ALA A 288 -8.36 -12.55 -56.52
C ALA A 288 -9.42 -11.99 -57.49
N ALA A 289 -10.35 -11.17 -56.99
CA ALA A 289 -11.36 -10.50 -57.82
C ALA A 289 -10.72 -9.51 -58.82
N ALA A 290 -9.71 -8.74 -58.38
CA ALA A 290 -8.97 -7.83 -59.24
C ALA A 290 -8.17 -8.57 -60.33
N ALA A 291 -7.52 -9.69 -59.98
CA ALA A 291 -6.79 -10.53 -60.92
C ALA A 291 -7.71 -11.17 -61.98
N ARG A 292 -8.94 -11.55 -61.60
CA ARG A 292 -9.92 -12.12 -62.53
C ARG A 292 -10.41 -11.10 -63.56
N ARG A 293 -10.63 -9.84 -63.15
CA ARG A 293 -11.05 -8.75 -64.06
C ARG A 293 -10.00 -8.44 -65.14
N ARG A 294 -8.71 -8.61 -64.83
CA ARG A 294 -7.61 -8.39 -65.79
C ARG A 294 -7.47 -9.48 -66.86
N ARG A 295 -8.12 -10.63 -66.70
CA ARG A 295 -8.10 -11.72 -67.70
C ARG A 295 -9.27 -11.67 -68.67
N THR A 296 -10.29 -10.86 -68.37
CA THR A 296 -11.52 -10.72 -69.17
C THR A 296 -11.57 -9.43 -69.97
N ALA A 297 -10.50 -8.62 -69.92
CA ALA A 297 -10.25 -7.46 -70.77
C ALA A 297 -9.02 -7.75 -71.62
#